data_AF-A0AAV3QT64-F1
#
_entry.id   AF-A0AAV3QT64-F1
#
_cell.length_a   1.000
_cell.length_b   1.000
_cell.length_c   1.000
_cell.angle_alpha   90.00
_cell.angle_beta   90.00
_cell.angle_gamma   90.00
#
_symmetry.space_group_name_H-M   'P 1'
#
loop_
_entity.id
_entity.type
_entity.pdbx_description
1 polymer ?
#
loop_
_entity_poly.entity_id
_entity_poly.type
_entity_poly.pdbx_seq_one_letter_code
_entity_poly.pdbx_strand_id
1 'polypeptide(L)'
;MANRIRPVLMEIISNNQSAFFPGRFISDNILIAHEVLYFMNSNKRGKNTSMAIKLDMSKAYDRVERKFLEYVMHKLGFSSTWIDWTMSLVSSVSYSSLLNGAPKVFVRPTRGIRQWDPLSPYLFLLCAKGLLALLRRARETKAL
;
A
#
# COMPACT_ATOMS: atom_id res chain seq x y z
N MET A 1 -3.72 18.01 1.24
CA MET A 1 -3.08 17.02 0.34
C MET A 1 -3.99 15.84 0.03
N ALA A 2 -4.57 15.16 1.02
CA ALA A 2 -5.45 13.99 0.80
C ALA A 2 -6.54 14.20 -0.28
N ASN A 3 -7.27 15.32 -0.24
CA ASN A 3 -8.31 15.61 -1.24
C ASN A 3 -7.76 15.83 -2.66
N ARG A 4 -6.51 16.29 -2.80
CA ARG A 4 -5.87 16.54 -4.10
C ARG A 4 -5.23 15.28 -4.69
N ILE A 5 -4.70 14.38 -3.85
CA ILE A 5 -4.10 13.12 -4.33
C ILE A 5 -5.15 12.06 -4.65
N ARG A 6 -6.32 12.12 -4.00
CA ARG A 6 -7.43 11.19 -4.22
C ARG A 6 -7.83 11.01 -5.69
N PRO A 7 -8.09 12.06 -6.50
CA PRO A 7 -8.44 11.88 -7.91
C PRO A 7 -7.30 11.26 -8.73
N VAL A 8 -6.06 11.69 -8.51
CA VAL A 8 -4.87 11.13 -9.19
C VAL A 8 -4.71 9.64 -8.89
N LEU A 9 -4.99 9.22 -7.65
CA LEU A 9 -4.92 7.82 -7.26
C LEU A 9 -5.98 6.95 -7.92
N MET A 10 -7.16 7.49 -8.20
CA MET A 10 -8.20 6.75 -8.94
C MET A 10 -7.75 6.37 -10.34
N GLU A 11 -6.92 7.21 -10.98
CA GLU A 11 -6.38 6.95 -12.32
C GLU A 11 -5.23 5.93 -12.28
N ILE A 12 -4.40 5.97 -11.24
CA ILE A 12 -3.20 5.13 -11.13
C ILE A 12 -3.52 3.71 -10.63
N ILE A 13 -4.55 3.57 -9.79
CA ILE A 13 -4.87 2.31 -9.11
C ILE A 13 -5.90 1.51 -9.92
N SER A 14 -5.55 0.24 -10.18
CA SER A 14 -6.42 -0.69 -10.90
C SER A 14 -7.73 -0.94 -10.17
N ASN A 15 -8.79 -1.26 -10.92
CA ASN A 15 -10.13 -1.55 -10.38
C ASN A 15 -10.15 -2.66 -9.32
N ASN A 16 -9.22 -3.61 -9.38
CA ASN A 16 -9.14 -4.74 -8.45
C ASN A 16 -8.55 -4.35 -7.07
N GLN A 17 -8.25 -3.08 -6.82
CA GLN A 17 -7.84 -2.58 -5.50
C GLN A 17 -9.02 -1.85 -4.85
N SER A 18 -9.77 -2.59 -4.04
CA SER A 18 -11.11 -2.17 -3.57
C SER A 18 -11.09 -1.41 -2.25
N ALA A 19 -9.94 -1.28 -1.59
CA ALA A 19 -9.84 -0.63 -0.29
C ALA A 19 -9.69 0.90 -0.43
N PHE A 20 -10.32 1.64 0.50
CA PHE A 20 -10.18 3.10 0.68
C PHE A 20 -10.76 3.99 -0.45
N PHE A 21 -11.63 3.43 -1.30
CA PHE A 21 -12.31 4.17 -2.35
C PHE A 21 -13.84 4.10 -2.22
N PRO A 22 -14.55 5.24 -2.23
CA PRO A 22 -16.01 5.22 -2.19
C PRO A 22 -16.57 4.56 -3.45
N GLY A 23 -17.57 3.70 -3.27
CA GLY A 23 -18.16 2.88 -4.33
C GLY A 23 -17.47 1.53 -4.56
N ARG A 24 -16.40 1.20 -3.82
CA ARG A 24 -15.79 -0.15 -3.80
C ARG A 24 -16.04 -0.78 -2.44
N PHE A 25 -16.67 -1.96 -2.42
CA PHE A 25 -17.07 -2.62 -1.19
C PHE A 25 -16.16 -3.80 -0.87
N ILE A 26 -16.06 -4.14 0.42
CA ILE A 26 -15.29 -5.31 0.85
C ILE A 26 -15.85 -6.62 0.27
N SER A 27 -17.15 -6.67 -0.01
CA SER A 27 -17.82 -7.79 -0.68
C SER A 27 -17.24 -8.08 -2.07
N ASP A 28 -16.80 -7.05 -2.80
CA ASP A 28 -16.23 -7.20 -4.14
C ASP A 28 -14.94 -8.02 -4.08
N ASN A 29 -14.10 -7.78 -3.08
CA ASN A 29 -12.89 -8.57 -2.83
C ASN A 29 -13.21 -10.02 -2.47
N ILE A 30 -14.27 -10.25 -1.70
CA ILE A 30 -14.70 -11.60 -1.32
C ILE A 30 -15.14 -12.37 -2.57
N LEU A 31 -15.92 -11.72 -3.44
CA LEU A 31 -16.38 -12.32 -4.69
C LEU A 31 -15.21 -12.68 -5.61
N ILE A 32 -14.27 -11.75 -5.84
CA ILE A 32 -13.07 -11.99 -6.67
C ILE A 32 -12.25 -13.16 -6.10
N ALA A 33 -12.06 -13.21 -4.78
CA ALA A 33 -11.33 -14.31 -4.15
C ALA A 33 -12.04 -15.65 -4.32
N HIS A 34 -13.37 -15.68 -4.20
CA HIS A 34 -14.17 -16.87 -4.42
C HIS A 34 -14.10 -17.36 -5.87
N GLU A 35 -14.18 -16.46 -6.85
CA GLU A 35 -14.01 -16.79 -8.27
C GLU A 35 -12.62 -17.38 -8.57
N VAL A 36 -11.56 -16.79 -8.01
CA VAL A 36 -10.19 -17.29 -8.15
C VAL A 36 -10.06 -18.70 -7.58
N LEU A 37 -10.61 -18.95 -6.38
CA LEU A 37 -10.61 -20.29 -5.77
C LEU A 37 -11.44 -21.28 -6.57
N TYR A 38 -12.60 -20.88 -7.08
CA TYR A 38 -13.46 -21.72 -7.91
C TYR A 38 -12.76 -22.09 -9.24
N PHE A 39 -12.13 -21.13 -9.91
CA PHE A 39 -11.37 -21.36 -11.14
C PHE A 39 -10.20 -22.34 -10.93
N MET A 40 -9.46 -22.20 -9.84
CA MET A 40 -8.39 -23.15 -9.49
C MET A 40 -8.95 -24.54 -9.17
N ASN A 41 -10.10 -24.60 -8.48
CA ASN A 41 -10.70 -25.88 -8.11
C ASN A 41 -11.31 -26.64 -9.29
N SER A 42 -11.84 -25.94 -10.29
CA SER A 42 -12.40 -26.53 -11.51
C SER A 42 -11.32 -26.96 -12.51
N ASN A 43 -10.16 -26.30 -12.52
CA ASN A 43 -9.04 -26.63 -13.42
C ASN A 43 -8.05 -27.70 -12.90
N LYS A 44 -8.43 -28.51 -11.90
CA LYS A 44 -7.57 -29.55 -11.31
C LYS A 44 -7.13 -30.68 -12.26
N ARG A 45 -7.69 -30.77 -13.48
CA ARG A 45 -7.46 -31.87 -14.44
C ARG A 45 -6.52 -31.53 -15.61
N GLY A 46 -5.94 -30.32 -15.67
CA GLY A 46 -5.02 -29.90 -16.73
C GLY A 46 -3.54 -29.94 -16.34
N LYS A 47 -2.63 -29.84 -17.33
CA LYS A 47 -1.16 -29.75 -17.13
C LYS A 47 -0.69 -28.47 -16.41
N ASN A 48 -1.57 -27.47 -16.22
CA ASN A 48 -1.24 -26.20 -15.57
C ASN A 48 -1.72 -26.19 -14.12
N THR A 49 -0.81 -26.40 -13.18
CA THR A 49 -1.07 -26.23 -11.74
C THR A 49 -1.15 -24.75 -11.38
N SER A 50 -2.28 -24.31 -10.85
CA SER A 50 -2.46 -22.95 -10.35
C SER A 50 -2.19 -22.90 -8.84
N MET A 51 -1.57 -21.82 -8.36
CA MET A 51 -1.37 -21.55 -6.93
C MET A 51 -1.86 -20.15 -6.60
N ALA A 52 -2.63 -20.04 -5.50
CA ALA A 52 -2.94 -18.74 -4.90
C ALA A 52 -2.01 -18.47 -3.72
N ILE A 53 -1.53 -17.23 -3.65
CA ILE A 53 -0.64 -16.75 -2.58
C ILE A 53 -1.37 -15.63 -1.86
N LYS A 54 -1.54 -15.78 -0.55
CA LYS A 54 -2.04 -14.74 0.33
C LYS A 54 -0.86 -14.08 1.04
N LEU A 55 -0.70 -12.78 0.82
CA LEU A 55 0.33 -11.96 1.47
C LEU A 55 -0.32 -11.05 2.51
N ASP A 56 0.19 -11.06 3.73
CA ASP A 56 -0.23 -10.17 4.81
C ASP A 56 0.94 -9.31 5.29
N MET A 57 0.70 -8.01 5.47
CA MET A 57 1.72 -7.04 5.87
C MET A 57 1.60 -6.72 7.34
N SER A 58 2.40 -7.40 8.17
CA SER A 58 2.50 -7.08 9.60
C SER A 58 2.82 -5.59 9.82
N LYS A 59 2.07 -4.93 10.72
CA LYS A 59 2.26 -3.50 11.07
C LYS A 59 2.44 -2.60 9.84
N ALA A 60 1.52 -2.77 8.88
CA ALA A 60 1.61 -2.20 7.53
C ALA A 60 2.00 -0.71 7.49
N TYR A 61 1.41 0.12 8.35
CA TYR A 61 1.72 1.56 8.44
C TYR A 61 3.07 1.85 9.10
N ASP A 62 3.42 1.14 10.17
CA ASP A 62 4.65 1.37 10.93
C ASP A 62 5.90 0.87 10.20
N ARG A 63 5.71 -0.02 9.21
CA ARG A 63 6.79 -0.72 8.52
C ARG A 63 7.10 -0.22 7.12
N VAL A 64 6.39 0.78 6.61
CA VAL A 64 6.66 1.39 5.29
C VAL A 64 8.06 2.02 5.27
N GLU A 65 8.89 1.64 4.30
CA GLU A 65 10.19 2.29 4.11
C GLU A 65 10.01 3.62 3.37
N ARG A 66 10.41 4.73 4.00
CA ARG A 66 10.12 6.09 3.49
C ARG A 66 10.84 6.37 2.17
N LYS A 67 12.08 5.91 2.03
CA LYS A 67 12.85 6.00 0.77
C LYS A 67 12.19 5.23 -0.36
N PHE A 68 11.54 4.11 -0.06
CA PHE A 68 10.78 3.37 -1.06
C PHE A 68 9.55 4.14 -1.52
N LEU A 69 8.79 4.73 -0.58
CA LEU A 69 7.65 5.60 -0.91
C LEU A 69 8.09 6.78 -1.81
N GLU A 70 9.15 7.49 -1.42
CA GLU A 70 9.73 8.59 -2.19
C GLU A 70 10.09 8.16 -3.61
N TYR A 71 10.82 7.05 -3.75
CA TYR A 71 11.20 6.48 -5.04
C TYR A 71 9.98 6.13 -5.90
N VAL A 72 8.94 5.54 -5.31
CA VAL A 72 7.69 5.22 -6.02
C VAL A 72 7.01 6.50 -6.50
N MET A 73 6.95 7.56 -5.68
CA MET A 73 6.36 8.83 -6.09
C MET A 73 7.13 9.47 -7.25
N HIS A 74 8.46 9.45 -7.21
CA HIS A 74 9.28 9.88 -8.35
C HIS A 74 9.00 9.08 -9.62
N LYS A 75 8.91 7.74 -9.51
CA LYS A 75 8.64 6.86 -10.66
C LYS A 75 7.24 7.04 -11.24
N LEU A 76 6.28 7.47 -10.43
CA LEU A 76 4.92 7.79 -10.88
C LEU A 76 4.78 9.21 -11.42
N GLY A 77 5.87 10.00 -11.44
CA GLY A 77 5.87 11.34 -12.05
C GLY A 77 5.28 12.44 -11.17
N PHE A 78 5.21 12.24 -9.85
CA PHE A 78 4.80 13.31 -8.94
C PHE A 78 5.82 14.47 -8.98
N SER A 79 5.33 15.71 -8.93
CA SER A 79 6.19 16.89 -8.86
C SER A 79 7.06 16.85 -7.60
N SER A 80 8.32 17.29 -7.69
CA SER A 80 9.27 17.35 -6.56
C SER A 80 8.67 18.05 -5.33
N THR A 81 8.01 19.19 -5.52
CA THR A 81 7.36 19.94 -4.43
C THR A 81 6.35 19.09 -3.64
N TRP A 82 5.57 18.25 -4.32
CA TRP A 82 4.63 17.34 -3.66
C TRP A 82 5.32 16.21 -2.90
N ILE A 83 6.42 15.71 -3.46
CA ILE A 83 7.24 14.69 -2.83
C ILE A 83 7.85 15.28 -1.56
N ASP A 84 8.49 16.44 -1.63
CA ASP A 84 9.11 17.13 -0.50
C ASP A 84 8.12 17.39 0.63
N TRP A 85 6.92 17.85 0.29
CA TRP A 85 5.83 18.03 1.25
C TRP A 85 5.40 16.72 1.91
N THR A 86 5.22 15.67 1.12
CA THR A 86 4.83 14.35 1.62
C THR A 86 5.91 13.77 2.53
N MET A 87 7.17 13.85 2.10
CA MET A 87 8.33 13.36 2.84
C MET A 87 8.52 14.10 4.15
N SER A 88 8.32 15.43 4.15
CA SER A 88 8.34 16.25 5.36
C SER A 88 7.25 15.82 6.36
N LEU A 89 6.02 15.52 5.89
CA LEU A 89 4.92 15.07 6.74
C LEU A 89 5.18 13.70 7.38
N VAL A 90 5.79 12.77 6.63
CA VAL A 90 6.07 11.42 7.16
C VAL A 90 7.32 11.38 8.04
N SER A 91 8.28 12.29 7.85
CA SER A 91 9.51 12.35 8.64
C SER A 91 9.38 13.17 9.92
N SER A 92 8.47 14.14 9.99
CA SER A 92 8.33 15.04 11.15
C SER A 92 7.67 14.40 12.38
N VAL A 93 7.26 13.14 12.28
CA VAL A 93 6.51 12.44 13.32
C VAL A 93 7.42 12.14 14.52
N SER A 94 6.90 12.33 15.72
CA SER A 94 7.49 11.83 16.96
C SER A 94 6.41 11.20 17.82
N TYR A 95 6.72 10.08 18.45
CA TYR A 95 5.85 9.40 19.40
C TYR A 95 6.36 9.59 20.81
N SER A 96 5.45 9.63 21.79
CA SER A 96 5.82 9.57 23.20
C SER A 96 5.04 8.51 23.94
N SER A 97 5.69 7.75 24.81
CA SER A 97 4.98 6.89 25.76
C SER A 97 4.43 7.74 26.91
N LEU A 98 3.13 7.58 27.17
CA LEU A 98 2.47 8.15 28.35
C LEU A 98 2.70 7.19 29.52
N LEU A 99 3.41 7.65 30.54
CA LEU A 99 3.58 6.94 31.81
C LEU A 99 2.84 7.73 32.89
N ASN A 100 1.80 7.12 33.46
CA ASN A 100 0.87 7.78 34.40
C ASN A 100 0.24 9.06 33.82
N GLY A 101 -0.11 9.04 32.53
CA GLY A 101 -0.71 10.18 31.83
C GLY A 101 0.27 11.28 31.41
N ALA A 102 1.54 11.20 31.81
CA ALA A 102 2.57 12.16 31.42
C ALA A 102 3.50 11.62 30.32
N PRO A 103 3.82 12.41 29.27
CA PRO A 103 4.78 12.01 28.26
C PRO A 103 6.19 11.96 28.88
N LYS A 104 6.89 10.83 28.72
CA LYS A 104 8.24 10.65 29.30
C LYS A 104 9.35 10.40 28.28
N VAL A 105 9.10 9.57 27.27
CA VAL A 105 10.14 9.18 26.31
C VAL A 105 9.69 9.54 24.91
N PHE A 106 10.46 10.38 24.21
CA PHE A 106 10.21 10.73 22.82
C PHE A 106 11.01 9.81 21.90
N VAL A 107 10.32 9.22 20.93
CA VAL A 107 10.91 8.37 19.90
C VAL A 107 10.59 8.97 18.54
N ARG A 108 11.63 9.21 17.73
CA ARG A 108 11.48 9.57 16.34
C ARG A 108 11.55 8.32 15.46
N PRO A 109 10.44 7.87 14.86
CA PRO A 109 10.45 6.74 13.94
C PRO A 109 11.33 7.05 12.71
N THR A 110 12.16 6.09 12.31
CA THR A 110 12.95 6.16 11.07
C THR A 110 12.18 5.68 9.84
N ARG A 111 11.14 4.88 10.06
CA ARG A 111 10.27 4.28 9.05
C ARG A 111 8.81 4.40 9.45
N GLY A 112 7.94 4.08 8.52
CA GLY A 112 6.49 4.10 8.68
C GLY A 112 5.87 5.45 8.33
N ILE A 113 4.54 5.41 8.27
CA ILE A 113 3.64 6.52 8.01
C ILE A 113 2.60 6.60 9.14
N ARG A 114 2.01 7.78 9.36
CA ARG A 114 1.14 8.03 10.52
C ARG A 114 -0.16 7.24 10.44
N GLN A 115 -0.47 6.42 11.43
CA GLN A 115 -1.84 5.92 11.57
C GLN A 115 -2.79 7.11 11.84
N TRP A 116 -4.03 6.99 11.36
CA TRP A 116 -5.10 8.00 11.51
C TRP A 116 -4.89 9.33 10.77
N ASP A 117 -3.82 9.46 9.98
CA ASP A 117 -3.67 10.56 9.04
C ASP A 117 -4.50 10.28 7.77
N PRO A 118 -5.39 11.18 7.34
CA PRO A 118 -6.17 11.02 6.11
C PRO A 118 -5.33 10.78 4.85
N LEU A 119 -4.05 11.17 4.84
CA LEU A 119 -3.13 10.94 3.72
C LEU A 119 -2.53 9.53 3.74
N SER A 120 -2.36 8.90 4.90
CA SER A 120 -1.63 7.64 5.04
C SER A 120 -2.21 6.45 4.26
N PRO A 121 -3.55 6.23 4.19
CA PRO A 121 -4.10 5.14 3.38
C PRO A 121 -3.70 5.27 1.89
N TYR A 122 -3.65 6.49 1.38
CA TYR A 122 -3.26 6.79 0.00
C TYR A 122 -1.77 6.55 -0.25
N LEU A 123 -0.90 6.95 0.68
CA LEU A 123 0.54 6.67 0.60
C LEU A 123 0.83 5.17 0.67
N PHE A 124 0.08 4.44 1.50
CA PHE A 124 0.18 2.99 1.55
C PHE A 124 -0.21 2.33 0.22
N LEU A 125 -1.27 2.81 -0.43
CA LEU A 125 -1.69 2.32 -1.74
C LEU A 125 -0.63 2.58 -2.83
N LEU A 126 0.08 3.71 -2.79
CA LEU A 126 1.22 3.97 -3.68
C LEU A 126 2.31 2.90 -3.49
N CYS A 127 2.70 2.61 -2.25
CA CYS A 127 3.66 1.56 -1.96
C CYS A 127 3.20 0.18 -2.48
N ALA A 128 1.92 -0.16 -2.28
CA ALA A 128 1.35 -1.40 -2.77
C ALA A 128 1.35 -1.49 -4.31
N LYS A 129 1.08 -0.38 -5.00
CA LYS A 129 1.21 -0.29 -6.46
C LYS A 129 2.64 -0.50 -6.93
N GLY A 130 3.62 0.12 -6.25
CA GLY A 130 5.05 -0.08 -6.52
C GLY A 130 5.46 -1.54 -6.35
N LEU A 131 5.05 -2.19 -5.26
CA LEU A 131 5.30 -3.61 -5.02
C LEU A 131 4.69 -4.50 -6.12
N LEU A 132 3.43 -4.23 -6.50
CA LEU A 132 2.77 -4.97 -7.58
C LEU A 132 3.51 -4.82 -8.91
N ALA A 133 4.02 -3.62 -9.22
CA ALA A 133 4.81 -3.39 -10.42
C ALA A 133 6.12 -4.18 -10.41
N LEU A 134 6.81 -4.26 -9.26
CA LEU A 134 8.02 -5.07 -9.10
C LEU A 134 7.73 -6.57 -9.28
N LEU A 135 6.64 -7.08 -8.71
CA LEU A 135 6.22 -8.48 -8.88
C LEU A 135 5.89 -8.81 -10.34
N ARG A 136 5.20 -7.91 -11.05
CA ARG A 136 4.90 -8.09 -12.48
C ARG A 136 6.18 -8.13 -13.31
N ARG A 137 7.11 -7.22 -13.05
CA ARG A 137 8.41 -7.19 -13.74
C ARG A 137 9.21 -8.48 -13.47
N ALA A 138 9.27 -8.93 -12.22
CA ALA A 138 9.97 -10.16 -11.85
C ALA A 138 9.43 -11.40 -12.59
N ARG A 139 8.10 -11.48 -12.73
CA ARG A 139 7.41 -12.51 -13.51
C ARG A 139 7.79 -12.46 -15.00
N GLU A 140 7.84 -11.28 -15.60
CA GLU A 140 8.20 -11.09 -17.01
C GLU A 140 9.67 -11.46 -17.28
N THR A 141 10.57 -11.13 -16.35
CA THR A 141 12.00 -11.47 -16.45
C THR A 141 12.32 -12.92 -16.09
N LYS A 142 11.32 -13.78 -15.79
CA LYS A 142 11.50 -15.16 -15.30
C LYS A 142 12.46 -15.29 -14.11
N ALA A 143 12.51 -14.27 -13.25
CA ALA A 143 13.32 -14.31 -12.03
C ALA A 143 12.57 -14.98 -10.86
N LEU A 144 11.41 -15.58 -11.13
CA LEU A 144 10.52 -16.31 -10.25
C LEU A 144 10.06 -17.59 -10.94
#